data_AF-A0AA92TNY1-F1
#
_entry.id   AF-A0AA92TNY1-F1
#
_cell.length_a   1.000
_cell.length_b   1.000
_cell.length_c   1.000
_cell.angle_alpha   90.00
_cell.angle_beta   90.00
_cell.angle_gamma   90.00
#
_symmetry.space_group_name_H-M   'P 1'
#
loop_
_entity.id
_entity.type
_entity.pdbx_description
1 polymer ?
#
loop_
_entity_poly.entity_id
_entity_poly.type
_entity_poly.pdbx_seq_one_letter_code
_entity_poly.pdbx_strand_id
1 'polypeptide(L)' 'MNDLASFLAPKIALMIKNPPKEFYSQRESMKVFGVGNVRRWLKEGKLKPFSKRKGKIEYKVSDLQELHRREQDYF' A
#
# COMPACT_ATOMS: atom_id res chain seq x y z
N MET A 1 -0.28 32.86 14.99
CA MET A 1 -1.51 32.30 14.40
C MET A 1 -1.33 32.42 12.88
N ASN A 2 -0.96 31.44 12.05
CA ASN A 2 -1.03 29.97 12.05
C ASN A 2 0.26 29.39 11.43
N ASP A 3 0.99 28.55 12.16
CA ASP A 3 2.23 27.94 11.66
C ASP A 3 2.02 26.50 11.13
N LEU A 4 0.94 25.83 11.57
CA LEU A 4 0.61 24.48 11.10
C LEU A 4 0.28 24.44 9.61
N ALA A 5 -0.44 25.45 9.10
CA ALA A 5 -0.78 25.54 7.69
C ALA A 5 0.47 25.72 6.82
N SER A 6 1.37 26.61 7.24
CA SER A 6 2.65 26.86 6.58
C SER A 6 3.56 25.62 6.60
N PHE A 7 3.59 24.88 7.71
CA PHE A 7 4.35 23.64 7.85
C PHE A 7 3.79 22.50 6.98
N LEU A 8 2.47 22.34 6.89
CA LEU A 8 1.84 21.26 6.13
C LEU A 8 1.73 21.56 4.64
N ALA A 9 1.67 22.83 4.24
CA ALA A 9 1.47 23.23 2.85
C ALA A 9 2.44 22.57 1.84
N PRO A 10 3.76 22.48 2.10
CA PRO A 10 4.69 21.79 1.20
C PRO A 10 4.39 20.29 1.06
N LYS A 11 4.02 19.62 2.17
CA LYS A 11 3.70 18.18 2.18
C LYS A 11 2.41 17.90 1.41
N ILE A 12 1.40 18.75 1.59
CA ILE A 12 0.14 18.68 0.85
C ILE A 12 0.38 18.94 -0.64
N ALA A 13 1.14 19.98 -0.99
CA ALA A 13 1.50 20.28 -2.38
C ALA A 13 2.23 19.10 -3.05
N LEU A 14 3.13 18.43 -2.31
CA LEU A 14 3.82 17.23 -2.80
C LEU A 14 2.85 16.06 -3.01
N MET A 15 1.87 15.85 -2.12
CA MET A 15 0.83 14.82 -2.28
C MET A 15 -0.12 15.12 -3.44
N ILE A 16 -0.43 16.39 -3.71
CA ILE A 16 -1.22 16.80 -4.88
C ILE A 16 -0.43 16.52 -6.16
N LYS A 17 0.85 16.90 -6.20
CA LYS A 17 1.72 16.66 -7.36
C LYS A 17 1.99 15.17 -7.60
N ASN A 18 2.10 14.40 -6.53
CA ASN A 18 2.36 12.96 -6.54
C ASN A 18 1.32 12.25 -5.67
N PRO A 19 0.11 12.03 -6.21
CA PRO A 19 -0.92 11.36 -5.44
C PRO A 19 -0.43 9.97 -5.00
N PRO A 20 -0.74 9.57 -3.76
CA PRO A 20 -0.38 8.24 -3.29
C PRO A 20 -1.01 7.20 -4.23
N LYS A 21 -0.24 6.17 -4.58
CA LYS A 21 -0.75 5.08 -5.40
C LYS A 21 -1.89 4.37 -4.67
N GLU A 22 -3.02 4.23 -5.34
CA GLU A 22 -4.15 3.42 -4.82
C GLU A 22 -3.88 1.92 -4.95
N PHE A 23 -3.11 1.53 -5.96
CA PHE A 23 -2.83 0.13 -6.28
C PHE A 23 -1.34 -0.09 -6.53
N TYR A 24 -0.85 -1.25 -6.09
CA TYR A 24 0.44 -1.78 -6.49
C TYR A 24 0.26 -3.02 -7.35
N SER A 25 1.12 -3.17 -8.36
CA SER A 25 1.27 -4.45 -9.04
C SER A 25 1.75 -5.54 -8.08
N GLN A 26 1.59 -6.80 -8.47
CA GLN A 26 2.12 -7.91 -7.69
C GLN A 26 3.62 -7.79 -7.40
N ARG A 27 4.42 -7.41 -8.40
CA ARG A 27 5.87 -7.22 -8.24
C ARG A 27 6.19 -6.09 -7.27
N GLU A 28 5.50 -4.96 -7.36
CA GLU A 28 5.68 -3.85 -6.41
C GLU A 28 5.30 -4.25 -4.98
N SER A 29 4.17 -4.96 -4.82
CA SER A 29 3.70 -5.41 -3.52
C SER A 29 4.72 -6.32 -2.85
N MET A 30 5.26 -7.29 -3.59
CA MET A 30 6.31 -8.19 -3.10
C MET A 30 7.61 -7.45 -2.75
N LYS A 31 7.97 -6.41 -3.52
CA LYS A 31 9.17 -5.59 -3.26
C LYS A 31 9.03 -4.73 -1.99
N VAL A 32 7.86 -4.13 -1.77
CA VAL A 32 7.62 -3.19 -0.66
C VAL A 32 7.30 -3.92 0.64
N PHE A 33 6.47 -4.96 0.60
CA PHE A 33 5.94 -5.62 1.80
C PHE A 33 6.58 -6.99 2.09
N GLY A 34 7.45 -7.48 1.19
CA GLY A 34 8.11 -8.77 1.31
C GLY A 34 7.33 -9.91 0.62
N VAL A 35 8.06 -10.76 -0.11
CA VAL A 35 7.47 -11.88 -0.86
C VAL A 35 6.74 -12.87 0.06
N GLY A 36 7.34 -13.22 1.20
CA GLY A 36 6.77 -14.15 2.16
C GLY A 36 5.43 -13.65 2.73
N ASN A 37 5.41 -12.40 3.18
CA ASN A 37 4.23 -11.74 3.73
C ASN A 37 3.08 -11.72 2.72
N VAL A 38 3.35 -11.22 1.50
CA VAL A 38 2.33 -11.13 0.45
C VAL A 38 1.78 -12.51 0.08
N ARG A 39 2.65 -13.53 -0.08
CA ARG A 39 2.21 -14.90 -0.36
C ARG A 39 1.39 -15.48 0.77
N ARG A 40 1.78 -15.24 2.03
CA ARG A 40 1.03 -15.69 3.20
C ARG A 40 -0.36 -15.06 3.24
N TRP A 41 -0.47 -13.75 3.09
CA TRP A 41 -1.77 -13.07 3.10
C TRP A 41 -2.68 -13.52 1.96
N LEU A 42 -2.13 -13.86 0.78
CA LEU A 42 -2.89 -14.46 -0.31
C LEU A 42 -3.37 -15.86 0.05
N LYS A 43 -2.50 -16.70 0.61
CA LYS A 43 -2.82 -18.07 1.02
C LYS A 43 -3.89 -18.09 2.12
N GLU A 44 -3.85 -17.15 3.05
CA GLU A 44 -4.82 -17.00 4.14
C GLU A 44 -6.09 -16.26 3.72
N GLY A 45 -6.21 -15.82 2.46
CA GLY A 45 -7.37 -15.08 1.96
C GLY A 45 -7.51 -13.65 2.51
N LYS A 46 -6.51 -13.16 3.23
CA LYS A 46 -6.48 -11.81 3.84
C LYS A 46 -6.24 -10.71 2.81
N LEU A 47 -5.47 -10.99 1.76
CA LEU A 47 -5.22 -10.08 0.65
C LEU A 47 -6.00 -10.55 -0.58
N LYS A 48 -6.83 -9.68 -1.16
CA LYS A 48 -7.62 -10.00 -2.35
C LYS A 48 -6.92 -9.44 -3.61
N PRO A 49 -6.61 -10.29 -4.61
CA PRO A 49 -6.21 -9.82 -5.92
C PRO A 49 -7.29 -8.94 -6.53
N PHE A 50 -6.88 -7.82 -7.10
CA PHE A 50 -7.74 -6.92 -7.83
C PHE A 50 -7.15 -6.66 -9.22
N SER A 51 -8.00 -6.43 -10.21
CA SER A 51 -7.55 -6.18 -11.57
C SER A 51 -8.41 -5.10 -12.22
N LYS A 52 -7.87 -3.90 -12.40
CA LYS A 52 -8.46 -2.90 -13.33
C LYS A 52 -8.15 -3.22 -14.78
N ARG A 53 -7.15 -4.07 -15.06
CA ARG A 53 -6.61 -4.33 -16.41
C ARG A 53 -6.47 -5.82 -16.66
N LYS A 54 -7.13 -6.33 -17.70
CA LYS A 54 -7.12 -7.76 -18.07
C LYS A 54 -5.70 -8.35 -18.05
N GLY A 55 -5.53 -9.44 -17.31
CA GLY A 55 -4.24 -10.15 -17.20
C GLY A 55 -3.23 -9.57 -16.22
N LYS A 56 -3.55 -8.48 -15.52
CA LYS A 56 -2.70 -7.93 -14.45
C LYS A 56 -3.30 -8.19 -13.09
N ILE A 57 -2.45 -8.54 -12.13
CA ILE A 57 -2.80 -8.62 -10.71
C ILE A 57 -2.23 -7.41 -10.00
N GLU A 58 -3.12 -6.67 -9.37
CA GLU A 58 -2.84 -5.51 -8.53
C GLU A 58 -3.49 -5.71 -7.17
N TYR A 59 -3.04 -4.93 -6.19
CA TYR A 59 -3.52 -4.99 -4.81
C TYR A 59 -3.74 -3.57 -4.31
N LYS A 60 -4.81 -3.35 -3.56
CA LYS A 60 -5.05 -2.06 -2.92
C LYS A 60 -3.92 -1.77 -1.93
N VAL A 61 -3.38 -0.56 -2.00
CA VAL A 61 -2.32 -0.12 -1.08
C VAL A 61 -2.84 -0.03 0.34
N SER A 62 -4.11 0.35 0.55
CA SER A 62 -4.75 0.38 1.87
C SER A 62 -4.68 -0.98 2.57
N ASP A 63 -5.04 -2.05 1.85
CA ASP A 63 -5.14 -3.40 2.40
C ASP A 63 -3.73 -3.93 2.74
N LEU A 64 -2.75 -3.69 1.86
CA LEU A 64 -1.36 -4.03 2.10
C LEU A 64 -0.79 -3.31 3.34
N GLN A 65 -1.05 -2.01 3.47
CA GLN A 65 -0.61 -1.23 4.62
C GLN A 65 -1.29 -1.68 5.91
N GLU A 66 -2.57 -1.99 5.88
CA GLU A 66 -3.30 -2.51 7.03
C GLU A 66 -2.74 -3.84 7.48
N LEU A 67 -2.53 -4.78 6.55
CA LEU A 67 -1.96 -6.09 6.84
C LEU A 67 -0.52 -5.99 7.35
N HIS A 68 0.25 -5.01 6.89
CA HIS A 68 1.61 -4.77 7.34
C HIS A 68 1.68 -4.19 8.76
N ARG A 69 0.73 -3.31 9.13
CA ARG A 69 0.68 -2.70 10.47
C ARG A 69 0.25 -3.68 11.56
N ARG A 70 -0.52 -4.71 11.22
CA ARG A 70 -0.90 -5.75 12.19
C ARG A 70 0.37 -6.43 12.70
N GLU A 71 0.48 -6.64 14.01
CA GLU A 71 1.56 -7.45 14.58
C GLU A 71 1.66 -8.76 13.81
N GLN A 72 2.88 -9.07 13.39
CA GLN A 72 3.12 -10.27 12.63
C GLN A 72 3.67 -11.33 13.57
N ASP A 73 2.93 -12.42 13.75
CA ASP A 73 3.34 -13.57 14.57
C ASP A 73 4.45 -14.41 13.90
N TYR A 74 5.47 -13.77 13.33
CA TYR A 74 6.64 -14.46 12.81
C TYR A 74 7.55 -14.81 14.00
N PHE A 75 7.58 -16.09 14.38
CA PHE A 75 8.59 -16.66 15.28
C PHE A 75 9.88 -16.95 14.51
#